data_AF-A0A1V6RBM2-F1
#
_entry.id   AF-A0A1V6RBM2-F1
#
_cell.length_a   1.000
_cell.length_b   1.000
_cell.length_c   1.000
_cell.angle_alpha   90.00
_cell.angle_beta   90.00
_cell.angle_gamma   90.00
#
_symmetry.space_group_name_H-M   'P 1'
#
loop_
_entity.id
_entity.type
_entity.pdbx_description
1 polymer ?
#
loop_
_entity_poly.entity_id
_entity_poly.type
_entity_poly.pdbx_seq_one_letter_code
_entity_poly.pdbx_strand_id
1 'polypeptide(L)'
;MPSSLEIAASAVQARTRISNHIYQTPLIPARQIGRDHDAKVLFKAENFQLTGSFKLRGALSKLSVQTAQGQLITASSGNHGIGAAFASQALSRILTVVLPETVVPAKLEKIKSYGAHVILHGAETGQAEQHAQQLAASGAYTYISPYNDAEIIAGQGTIGLEILEQCNQVDNIFISMGGGGLISGVGSVLKAFSPRTKIYGVAAINSKALAKSIAAGHVVETEHLPTLAEAVAGGIDEDTITLPLARAVVDHVLECNEAEIFQAMKALAFEEKVIVEGSAALALAGFTQIAHELTGQTSVVLLCGANVDRDITRES
;
A
#
# COMPACT_ATOMS: atom_id res chain seq x y z
N MET A 1 18.61 10.57 -4.11
CA MET A 1 17.37 9.97 -3.58
C MET A 1 16.82 10.87 -2.49
N PRO A 2 15.50 11.10 -2.41
CA PRO A 2 14.93 11.93 -1.36
C PRO A 2 15.13 11.30 0.01
N SER A 3 15.38 12.12 1.01
CA SER A 3 15.40 11.77 2.42
C SER A 3 13.98 11.56 2.97
N SER A 4 13.85 10.89 4.12
CA SER A 4 12.56 10.74 4.79
C SER A 4 11.94 12.10 5.18
N LEU A 5 12.75 13.09 5.54
CA LEU A 5 12.24 14.43 5.86
C LEU A 5 11.69 15.14 4.60
N GLU A 6 12.35 15.01 3.45
CA GLU A 6 11.84 15.54 2.18
C GLU A 6 10.52 14.85 1.78
N ILE A 7 10.42 13.53 1.96
CA ILE A 7 9.15 12.81 1.75
C ILE A 7 8.06 13.30 2.68
N ALA A 8 8.36 13.54 3.97
CA ALA A 8 7.39 14.07 4.92
C ALA A 8 6.90 15.47 4.53
N ALA A 9 7.81 16.34 4.10
CA ALA A 9 7.45 17.67 3.59
C ALA A 9 6.59 17.59 2.32
N SER A 10 6.95 16.72 1.37
CA SER A 10 6.14 16.47 0.17
C SER A 10 4.77 15.88 0.51
N ALA A 11 4.65 15.05 1.55
CA ALA A 11 3.36 14.51 1.99
C ALA A 11 2.41 15.62 2.47
N VAL A 12 2.92 16.66 3.15
CA VAL A 12 2.12 17.83 3.53
C VAL A 12 1.61 18.58 2.29
N GLN A 13 2.44 18.72 1.26
CA GLN A 13 2.00 19.35 0.00
C GLN A 13 1.00 18.46 -0.76
N ALA A 14 1.24 17.15 -0.81
CA ALA A 14 0.37 16.17 -1.43
C ALA A 14 -1.02 16.18 -0.77
N ARG A 15 -1.08 16.24 0.57
CA ARG A 15 -2.33 16.35 1.35
C ARG A 15 -3.23 17.46 0.84
N THR A 16 -2.67 18.65 0.61
CA THR A 16 -3.42 19.80 0.08
C THR A 16 -3.92 19.57 -1.34
N ARG A 17 -3.11 18.93 -2.21
CA ARG A 17 -3.48 18.68 -3.61
C ARG A 17 -4.58 17.63 -3.75
N ILE A 18 -4.58 16.59 -2.91
CA ILE A 18 -5.45 15.42 -3.09
C ILE A 18 -6.71 15.43 -2.23
N SER A 19 -6.80 16.30 -1.21
CA SER A 19 -7.86 16.27 -0.18
C SER A 19 -9.29 16.24 -0.73
N ASN A 20 -9.55 16.94 -1.83
CA ASN A 20 -10.88 17.01 -2.46
C ASN A 20 -11.24 15.75 -3.27
N HIS A 21 -10.30 14.83 -3.44
CA HIS A 21 -10.44 13.63 -4.28
C HIS A 21 -10.31 12.33 -3.49
N ILE A 22 -10.16 12.41 -2.17
CA ILE A 22 -10.03 11.25 -1.28
C ILE A 22 -10.99 11.39 -0.10
N TYR A 23 -11.31 10.27 0.54
CA TYR A 23 -11.84 10.30 1.90
C TYR A 23 -10.71 10.44 2.91
N GLN A 24 -10.91 11.26 3.94
CA GLN A 24 -10.22 11.09 5.21
C GLN A 24 -10.80 9.85 5.88
N THR A 25 -10.08 8.73 5.75
CA THR A 25 -10.58 7.44 6.23
C THR A 25 -10.64 7.43 7.75
N PRO A 26 -11.60 6.69 8.35
CA PRO A 26 -11.76 6.69 9.79
C PRO A 26 -10.60 5.95 10.48
N LEU A 27 -10.33 6.37 11.73
CA LEU A 27 -9.48 5.65 12.68
C LEU A 27 -10.40 4.95 13.68
N ILE A 28 -10.65 3.66 13.47
CA ILE A 28 -11.72 2.91 14.14
C ILE A 28 -11.14 2.15 15.34
N PRO A 29 -11.62 2.36 16.58
CA PRO A 29 -11.21 1.53 17.71
C PRO A 29 -11.62 0.07 17.52
N ALA A 30 -10.72 -0.86 17.84
CA ALA A 30 -11.02 -2.27 17.83
C ALA A 30 -12.10 -2.62 18.87
N ARG A 31 -12.97 -3.56 18.51
CA ARG A 31 -14.07 -4.07 19.33
C ARG A 31 -13.62 -5.16 20.25
N GLN A 32 -12.78 -6.10 19.80
CA GLN A 32 -12.31 -7.24 20.59
C GLN A 32 -10.79 -7.33 20.58
N ILE A 33 -10.16 -7.05 19.44
CA ILE A 33 -8.71 -7.18 19.29
C ILE A 33 -7.98 -6.25 20.28
N GLY A 34 -6.99 -6.84 20.97
CA GLY A 34 -6.16 -6.15 21.97
C GLY A 34 -6.69 -6.19 23.40
N ARG A 35 -7.97 -6.54 23.64
CA ARG A 35 -8.57 -6.58 24.99
C ARG A 35 -7.86 -7.53 25.94
N ASP A 36 -7.50 -8.72 25.47
CA ASP A 36 -6.87 -9.76 26.30
C ASP A 36 -5.46 -9.36 26.79
N HIS A 37 -4.86 -8.33 26.18
CA HIS A 37 -3.53 -7.83 26.49
C HIS A 37 -3.54 -6.40 27.04
N ASP A 38 -4.72 -5.84 27.32
CA ASP A 38 -4.91 -4.42 27.67
C ASP A 38 -4.16 -3.48 26.70
N ALA A 39 -4.12 -3.86 25.42
CA ALA A 39 -3.52 -3.09 24.34
C ALA A 39 -4.63 -2.31 23.62
N LYS A 40 -4.44 -0.99 23.46
CA LYS A 40 -5.41 -0.15 22.75
C LYS A 40 -5.15 -0.24 21.25
N VAL A 41 -6.06 -0.86 20.50
CA VAL A 41 -5.90 -1.05 19.05
C VAL A 41 -6.84 -0.14 18.26
N LEU A 42 -6.29 0.53 17.24
CA LEU A 42 -7.01 1.38 16.32
C LEU A 42 -6.74 0.93 14.87
N PHE A 43 -7.78 0.87 14.04
CA PHE A 43 -7.67 0.53 12.63
C PHE A 43 -7.69 1.78 11.77
N LYS A 44 -6.61 2.03 11.02
CA LYS A 44 -6.62 3.05 9.97
C LYS A 44 -7.20 2.44 8.70
N ALA A 45 -8.47 2.76 8.42
CA ALA A 45 -9.31 2.02 7.48
C ALA A 45 -9.17 2.47 6.00
N GLU A 46 -8.01 2.27 5.40
CA GLU A 46 -7.79 2.57 3.97
C GLU A 46 -8.57 1.64 3.01
N ASN A 47 -9.08 0.52 3.52
CA ASN A 47 -10.08 -0.30 2.83
C ASN A 47 -11.38 0.47 2.51
N PHE A 48 -11.67 1.58 3.19
CA PHE A 48 -12.81 2.46 2.90
C PHE A 48 -12.47 3.62 1.96
N GLN A 49 -11.24 3.70 1.44
CA GLN A 49 -10.92 4.69 0.41
C GLN A 49 -11.74 4.43 -0.86
N LEU A 50 -11.99 5.46 -1.68
CA LEU A 50 -12.88 5.41 -2.86
C LEU A 50 -12.67 4.21 -3.80
N THR A 51 -11.43 3.79 -3.99
CA THR A 51 -11.07 2.66 -4.87
C THR A 51 -10.92 1.33 -4.13
N GLY A 52 -11.17 1.31 -2.82
CA GLY A 52 -11.03 0.17 -1.93
C GLY A 52 -9.62 -0.03 -1.37
N SER A 53 -8.69 0.91 -1.57
CA SER A 53 -7.33 0.84 -1.01
C SER A 53 -6.61 2.19 -0.96
N PHE A 54 -5.49 2.23 -0.25
CA PHE A 54 -4.62 3.40 -0.13
C PHE A 54 -4.02 3.91 -1.44
N LYS A 55 -3.91 3.06 -2.48
CA LYS A 55 -3.17 3.36 -3.71
C LYS A 55 -3.65 4.62 -4.43
N LEU A 56 -4.91 4.98 -4.25
CA LEU A 56 -5.47 6.22 -4.78
C LEU A 56 -4.69 7.47 -4.35
N ARG A 57 -4.16 7.51 -3.12
CA ARG A 57 -3.49 8.69 -2.58
C ARG A 57 -2.19 9.00 -3.34
N GLY A 58 -1.32 8.00 -3.49
CA GLY A 58 -0.13 8.14 -4.32
C GLY A 58 -0.45 8.46 -5.76
N ALA A 59 -1.42 7.76 -6.36
CA ALA A 59 -1.81 8.01 -7.75
C ALA A 59 -2.25 9.47 -7.95
N LEU A 60 -3.16 9.99 -7.13
CA LEU A 60 -3.56 11.40 -7.18
C LEU A 60 -2.38 12.34 -6.94
N SER A 61 -1.51 12.03 -5.97
CA SER A 61 -0.34 12.85 -5.67
C SER A 61 0.58 12.96 -6.89
N LYS A 62 0.97 11.83 -7.49
CA LYS A 62 1.82 11.79 -8.68
C LYS A 62 1.17 12.48 -9.88
N LEU A 63 -0.10 12.22 -10.13
CA LEU A 63 -0.81 12.79 -11.29
C LEU A 63 -1.07 14.29 -11.12
N SER A 64 -1.23 14.78 -9.89
CA SER A 64 -1.48 16.20 -9.60
C SER A 64 -0.29 17.11 -9.90
N VAL A 65 0.93 16.60 -9.84
CA VAL A 65 2.15 17.39 -10.12
C VAL A 65 2.58 17.36 -11.59
N GLN A 66 1.93 16.53 -12.43
CA GLN A 66 2.23 16.47 -13.85
C GLN A 66 1.72 17.73 -14.54
N THR A 67 2.62 18.58 -15.03
CA THR A 67 2.24 19.84 -15.70
C THR A 67 1.91 19.64 -17.18
N ALA A 68 2.50 18.64 -17.83
CA ALA A 68 2.25 18.32 -19.24
C ALA A 68 1.00 17.43 -19.41
N GLN A 69 0.27 17.60 -20.52
CA GLN A 69 -0.78 16.67 -20.97
C GLN A 69 -0.20 15.36 -21.57
N GLY A 70 0.97 14.93 -21.10
CA GLY A 70 1.62 13.71 -21.58
C GLY A 70 0.77 12.47 -21.30
N GLN A 71 0.95 11.45 -22.13
CA GLN A 71 0.30 10.16 -21.92
C GLN A 71 0.95 9.48 -20.71
N LEU A 72 0.13 8.99 -19.78
CA LEU A 72 0.59 8.27 -18.61
C LEU A 72 0.45 6.77 -18.88
N ILE A 73 1.35 5.96 -18.33
CA ILE A 73 1.25 4.50 -18.44
C ILE A 73 1.56 3.80 -17.12
N THR A 74 0.86 2.72 -16.83
CA THR A 74 1.17 1.82 -15.71
C THR A 74 0.81 0.39 -16.06
N ALA A 75 1.21 -0.58 -15.25
CA ALA A 75 0.84 -1.98 -15.39
C ALA A 75 0.35 -2.54 -14.06
N SER A 76 -0.95 -2.72 -13.93
CA SER A 76 -1.57 -3.38 -12.77
C SER A 76 -3.04 -3.64 -13.00
N SER A 77 -3.48 -4.88 -12.79
CA SER A 77 -4.91 -5.24 -12.73
C SER A 77 -5.52 -5.03 -11.32
N GLY A 78 -4.68 -4.71 -10.33
CA GLY A 78 -5.06 -4.64 -8.91
C GLY A 78 -5.24 -3.21 -8.39
N ASN A 79 -4.97 -3.04 -7.10
CA ASN A 79 -5.18 -1.78 -6.37
C ASN A 79 -4.52 -0.56 -7.04
N HIS A 80 -3.31 -0.72 -7.60
CA HIS A 80 -2.63 0.39 -8.28
C HIS A 80 -3.32 0.79 -9.59
N GLY A 81 -3.68 -0.17 -10.44
CA GLY A 81 -4.35 0.12 -11.71
C GLY A 81 -5.70 0.81 -11.50
N ILE A 82 -6.49 0.31 -10.53
CA ILE A 82 -7.77 0.93 -10.15
C ILE A 82 -7.55 2.34 -9.59
N GLY A 83 -6.57 2.51 -8.68
CA GLY A 83 -6.21 3.80 -8.11
C GLY A 83 -5.77 4.83 -9.16
N ALA A 84 -4.91 4.42 -10.08
CA ALA A 84 -4.42 5.25 -11.17
C ALA A 84 -5.52 5.62 -12.16
N ALA A 85 -6.37 4.68 -12.55
CA ALA A 85 -7.48 4.92 -13.48
C ALA A 85 -8.51 5.91 -12.89
N PHE A 86 -8.86 5.75 -11.61
CA PHE A 86 -9.70 6.73 -10.93
C PHE A 86 -9.02 8.10 -10.88
N ALA A 87 -7.74 8.17 -10.48
CA ALA A 87 -7.01 9.42 -10.38
C ALA A 87 -6.89 10.14 -11.74
N SER A 88 -6.71 9.40 -12.84
CA SER A 88 -6.67 9.98 -14.18
C SER A 88 -8.01 10.56 -14.58
N GLN A 89 -9.12 9.89 -14.26
CA GLN A 89 -10.46 10.45 -14.50
C GLN A 89 -10.67 11.74 -13.70
N ALA A 90 -10.39 11.71 -12.40
CA ALA A 90 -10.61 12.83 -11.49
C ALA A 90 -9.79 14.07 -11.88
N LEU A 91 -8.59 13.86 -12.45
CA LEU A 91 -7.67 14.94 -12.84
C LEU A 91 -7.66 15.22 -14.35
N SER A 92 -8.60 14.62 -15.11
CA SER A 92 -8.70 14.76 -16.58
C SER A 92 -7.37 14.47 -17.30
N ARG A 93 -6.72 13.35 -16.95
CA ARG A 93 -5.46 12.87 -17.54
C ARG A 93 -5.70 11.65 -18.40
N ILE A 94 -4.84 11.48 -19.41
CA ILE A 94 -4.86 10.30 -20.29
C ILE A 94 -3.96 9.24 -19.66
N LEU A 95 -4.57 8.14 -19.21
CA LEU A 95 -3.85 6.98 -18.68
C LEU A 95 -4.06 5.77 -19.57
N THR A 96 -2.96 5.07 -19.84
CA THR A 96 -2.93 3.72 -20.40
C THR A 96 -2.56 2.73 -19.31
N VAL A 97 -3.33 1.66 -19.18
CA VAL A 97 -3.03 0.55 -18.26
C VAL A 97 -2.72 -0.69 -19.08
N VAL A 98 -1.50 -1.21 -18.95
CA VAL A 98 -1.11 -2.48 -19.56
C VAL A 98 -1.51 -3.62 -18.62
N LEU A 99 -2.22 -4.60 -19.17
CA LEU A 99 -2.74 -5.75 -18.43
C LEU A 99 -2.35 -7.03 -19.17
N PRO A 100 -2.19 -8.17 -18.48
CA PRO A 100 -1.98 -9.43 -19.17
C PRO A 100 -3.24 -9.82 -19.94
N GLU A 101 -3.08 -10.61 -21.00
CA GLU A 101 -4.20 -11.15 -21.80
C GLU A 101 -5.12 -12.06 -20.96
N THR A 102 -4.58 -12.61 -19.87
CA THR A 102 -5.27 -13.48 -18.91
C THR A 102 -6.03 -12.72 -17.82
N VAL A 103 -6.07 -11.37 -17.87
CA VAL A 103 -6.72 -10.56 -16.83
C VAL A 103 -8.18 -10.92 -16.63
N VAL A 104 -8.60 -11.02 -15.36
CA VAL A 104 -10.00 -11.29 -14.99
C VAL A 104 -10.91 -10.17 -15.54
N PRO A 105 -12.01 -10.49 -16.25
CA PRO A 105 -12.88 -9.50 -16.88
C PRO A 105 -13.40 -8.42 -15.92
N ALA A 106 -13.74 -8.77 -14.69
CA ALA A 106 -14.22 -7.82 -13.70
C ALA A 106 -13.18 -6.72 -13.37
N LYS A 107 -11.89 -7.07 -13.31
CA LYS A 107 -10.79 -6.12 -13.06
C LYS A 107 -10.56 -5.21 -14.27
N LEU A 108 -10.60 -5.80 -15.47
CA LEU A 108 -10.49 -5.08 -16.75
C LEU A 108 -11.60 -4.03 -16.88
N GLU A 109 -12.86 -4.44 -16.68
CA GLU A 109 -14.01 -3.54 -16.83
C GLU A 109 -14.03 -2.46 -15.75
N LYS A 110 -13.59 -2.76 -14.51
CA LYS A 110 -13.41 -1.75 -13.47
C LYS A 110 -12.41 -0.66 -13.89
N ILE A 111 -11.27 -1.03 -14.47
CA ILE A 111 -10.27 -0.07 -14.97
C ILE A 111 -10.83 0.76 -16.12
N LYS A 112 -11.45 0.12 -17.12
CA LYS A 112 -12.08 0.80 -18.26
C LYS A 112 -13.21 1.74 -17.85
N SER A 113 -13.96 1.42 -16.78
CA SER A 113 -15.07 2.25 -16.31
C SER A 113 -14.64 3.67 -15.89
N TYR A 114 -13.36 3.87 -15.59
CA TYR A 114 -12.78 5.19 -15.30
C TYR A 114 -12.23 5.91 -16.54
N GLY A 115 -12.41 5.34 -17.74
CA GLY A 115 -11.96 5.94 -19.00
C GLY A 115 -10.47 5.74 -19.31
N ALA A 116 -9.79 4.84 -18.60
CA ALA A 116 -8.41 4.48 -18.92
C ALA A 116 -8.34 3.68 -20.23
N HIS A 117 -7.35 3.98 -21.07
CA HIS A 117 -6.98 3.14 -22.20
C HIS A 117 -6.37 1.83 -21.68
N VAL A 118 -6.59 0.73 -22.38
CA VAL A 118 -6.03 -0.57 -22.01
C VAL A 118 -5.25 -1.16 -23.16
N ILE A 119 -4.06 -1.67 -22.85
CA ILE A 119 -3.27 -2.53 -23.73
C ILE A 119 -3.24 -3.91 -23.07
N LEU A 120 -3.66 -4.95 -23.80
CA LEU A 120 -3.48 -6.32 -23.37
C LEU A 120 -2.14 -6.83 -23.93
N HIS A 121 -1.23 -7.25 -23.08
CA HIS A 121 0.08 -7.74 -23.49
C HIS A 121 0.66 -8.72 -22.47
N GLY A 122 1.15 -9.86 -22.99
CA GLY A 122 1.80 -10.89 -22.19
C GLY A 122 0.81 -11.84 -21.51
N ALA A 123 1.31 -13.01 -21.13
CA ALA A 123 0.54 -14.05 -20.46
C ALA A 123 0.37 -13.79 -18.96
N GLU A 124 1.26 -12.98 -18.36
CA GLU A 124 1.34 -12.74 -16.93
C GLU A 124 1.67 -11.26 -16.61
N THR A 125 1.40 -10.86 -15.36
CA THR A 125 1.54 -9.46 -14.91
C THR A 125 2.95 -8.90 -15.11
N GLY A 126 4.00 -9.70 -14.88
CA GLY A 126 5.39 -9.25 -15.06
C GLY A 126 5.71 -8.87 -16.51
N GLN A 127 5.18 -9.62 -17.49
CA GLN A 127 5.36 -9.31 -18.91
C GLN A 127 4.62 -8.03 -19.30
N ALA A 128 3.41 -7.82 -18.76
CA ALA A 128 2.67 -6.57 -18.95
C ALA A 128 3.42 -5.36 -18.37
N GLU A 129 4.04 -5.51 -17.20
CA GLU A 129 4.86 -4.47 -16.58
C GLU A 129 6.11 -4.14 -17.41
N GLN A 130 6.84 -5.16 -17.83
CA GLN A 130 8.02 -4.98 -18.68
C GLN A 130 7.65 -4.23 -19.98
N HIS A 131 6.51 -4.57 -20.59
CA HIS A 131 6.03 -3.87 -21.78
C HIS A 131 5.66 -2.41 -21.51
N ALA A 132 4.98 -2.12 -20.39
CA ALA A 132 4.66 -0.75 -20.00
C ALA A 132 5.92 0.11 -19.79
N GLN A 133 6.94 -0.46 -19.14
CA GLN A 133 8.23 0.20 -18.93
C GLN A 133 8.97 0.45 -20.25
N GLN A 134 8.97 -0.51 -21.18
CA GLN A 134 9.54 -0.33 -22.53
C GLN A 134 8.85 0.78 -23.31
N LEU A 135 7.51 0.84 -23.26
CA LEU A 135 6.74 1.91 -23.90
C LEU A 135 7.05 3.27 -23.27
N ALA A 136 7.21 3.34 -21.95
CA ALA A 136 7.65 4.57 -21.29
C ALA A 136 9.07 4.98 -21.70
N ALA A 137 10.00 4.02 -21.80
CA ALA A 137 11.38 4.27 -22.23
C ALA A 137 11.50 4.77 -23.67
N SER A 138 10.50 4.51 -24.52
CA SER A 138 10.42 5.07 -25.89
C SER A 138 10.18 6.59 -25.93
N GLY A 139 9.79 7.19 -24.80
CA GLY A 139 9.51 8.63 -24.67
C GLY A 139 8.06 9.04 -24.93
N ALA A 140 7.18 8.09 -25.30
CA ALA A 140 5.76 8.36 -25.55
C ALA A 140 4.93 8.49 -24.25
N TYR A 141 5.38 7.87 -23.16
CA TYR A 141 4.65 7.81 -21.91
C TYR A 141 5.50 8.16 -20.69
N THR A 142 4.86 8.72 -19.67
CA THR A 142 5.40 8.77 -18.31
C THR A 142 4.95 7.54 -17.54
N TYR A 143 5.89 6.69 -17.11
CA TYR A 143 5.58 5.53 -16.26
C TYR A 143 5.13 5.98 -14.86
N ILE A 144 4.00 5.43 -14.40
CA ILE A 144 3.45 5.66 -13.06
C ILE A 144 3.71 4.40 -12.23
N SER A 145 4.82 4.42 -11.48
CA SER A 145 5.20 3.31 -10.61
C SER A 145 4.15 3.05 -9.52
N PRO A 146 3.91 1.78 -9.13
CA PRO A 146 3.06 1.44 -8.00
C PRO A 146 3.64 1.82 -6.63
N TYR A 147 4.95 2.08 -6.53
CA TYR A 147 5.60 2.40 -5.24
C TYR A 147 6.94 3.15 -5.36
N ASN A 148 7.70 2.95 -6.44
CA ASN A 148 9.07 3.45 -6.62
C ASN A 148 9.09 4.87 -7.22
N ASP A 149 8.38 5.80 -6.58
CA ASP A 149 8.30 7.19 -7.03
C ASP A 149 8.04 8.12 -5.83
N ALA A 150 8.78 9.23 -5.75
CA ALA A 150 8.74 10.12 -4.60
C ALA A 150 7.34 10.73 -4.34
N GLU A 151 6.59 11.04 -5.40
CA GLU A 151 5.25 11.61 -5.28
C GLU A 151 4.20 10.56 -4.94
N ILE A 152 4.38 9.33 -5.44
CA ILE A 152 3.58 8.17 -5.01
C ILE A 152 3.78 7.98 -3.50
N ILE A 153 5.02 7.92 -3.02
CA ILE A 153 5.39 7.73 -1.61
C ILE A 153 4.83 8.87 -0.75
N ALA A 154 5.03 10.12 -1.17
CA ALA A 154 4.50 11.30 -0.48
C ALA A 154 2.97 11.26 -0.36
N GLY A 155 2.28 10.85 -1.43
CA GLY A 155 0.83 10.65 -1.39
C GLY A 155 0.41 9.62 -0.35
N GLN A 156 1.13 8.50 -0.24
CA GLN A 156 0.83 7.51 0.81
C GLN A 156 1.11 8.07 2.22
N GLY A 157 2.12 8.93 2.36
CA GLY A 157 2.45 9.61 3.61
C GLY A 157 1.31 10.46 4.18
N THR A 158 0.34 10.89 3.36
CA THR A 158 -0.84 11.61 3.85
C THR A 158 -1.66 10.81 4.86
N ILE A 159 -1.54 9.49 4.87
CA ILE A 159 -2.15 8.63 5.91
C ILE A 159 -1.52 8.90 7.28
N GLY A 160 -0.20 9.10 7.34
CA GLY A 160 0.49 9.44 8.58
C GLY A 160 0.01 10.76 9.18
N LEU A 161 -0.26 11.76 8.33
CA LEU A 161 -0.82 13.04 8.75
C LEU A 161 -2.21 12.84 9.36
N GLU A 162 -3.08 12.08 8.68
CA GLU A 162 -4.41 11.77 9.20
C GLU A 162 -4.37 11.04 10.53
N ILE A 163 -3.45 10.08 10.72
CA ILE A 163 -3.30 9.35 11.98
C ILE A 163 -2.96 10.32 13.12
N LEU A 164 -2.05 11.25 12.90
CA LEU A 164 -1.64 12.24 13.90
C LEU A 164 -2.75 13.27 14.20
N GLU A 165 -3.58 13.61 13.20
CA GLU A 165 -4.78 14.44 13.38
C GLU A 165 -5.88 13.71 14.17
N GLN A 166 -6.01 12.40 13.98
CA GLN A 166 -7.10 11.58 14.53
C GLN A 166 -6.74 10.92 15.87
N CYS A 167 -5.47 10.88 16.25
CA CYS A 167 -4.98 10.19 17.45
C CYS A 167 -3.96 11.02 18.21
N ASN A 168 -4.28 11.38 19.46
CA ASN A 168 -3.39 12.19 20.31
C ASN A 168 -2.03 11.53 20.58
N GLN A 169 -1.98 10.20 20.68
CA GLN A 169 -0.76 9.45 20.95
C GLN A 169 -0.81 8.10 20.24
N VAL A 170 0.23 7.81 19.47
CA VAL A 170 0.44 6.53 18.79
C VAL A 170 1.80 6.00 19.21
N ASP A 171 1.81 4.89 19.94
CA ASP A 171 3.05 4.25 20.38
C ASP A 171 3.60 3.32 19.29
N ASN A 172 2.71 2.59 18.60
CA ASN A 172 3.08 1.63 17.58
C ASN A 172 2.21 1.77 16.32
N ILE A 173 2.78 1.49 15.15
CA ILE A 173 2.03 1.30 13.92
C ILE A 173 2.50 0.04 13.17
N PHE A 174 1.55 -0.72 12.65
CA PHE A 174 1.77 -1.93 11.87
C PHE A 174 1.38 -1.69 10.42
N ILE A 175 2.33 -1.89 9.50
CA ILE A 175 2.18 -1.62 8.07
C ILE A 175 2.70 -2.80 7.27
N SER A 176 1.82 -3.37 6.44
CA SER A 176 2.19 -4.43 5.49
C SER A 176 3.21 -3.94 4.46
N MET A 177 4.22 -4.76 4.19
CA MET A 177 5.32 -4.44 3.28
C MET A 177 5.21 -5.23 1.98
N GLY A 178 5.02 -4.50 0.88
CA GLY A 178 5.34 -4.95 -0.48
C GLY A 178 6.56 -4.19 -1.00
N GLY A 179 6.41 -3.47 -2.12
CA GLY A 179 7.46 -2.60 -2.66
C GLY A 179 7.88 -1.39 -1.81
N GLY A 180 7.31 -1.20 -0.62
CA GLY A 180 7.78 -0.21 0.36
C GLY A 180 7.16 1.18 0.29
N GLY A 181 6.46 1.54 -0.78
CA GLY A 181 5.95 2.92 -0.93
C GLY A 181 5.02 3.39 0.20
N LEU A 182 4.17 2.49 0.72
CA LEU A 182 3.27 2.79 1.86
C LEU A 182 4.05 3.03 3.15
N ILE A 183 4.90 2.07 3.55
CA ILE A 183 5.65 2.16 4.81
C ILE A 183 6.68 3.29 4.78
N SER A 184 7.32 3.54 3.64
CA SER A 184 8.23 4.68 3.47
C SER A 184 7.50 6.01 3.61
N GLY A 185 6.31 6.16 3.00
CA GLY A 185 5.55 7.41 3.06
C GLY A 185 5.02 7.70 4.45
N VAL A 186 4.28 6.74 5.03
CA VAL A 186 3.71 6.88 6.37
C VAL A 186 4.81 7.00 7.41
N GLY A 187 5.85 6.17 7.30
CA GLY A 187 6.97 6.19 8.22
C GLY A 187 7.75 7.48 8.18
N SER A 188 7.94 8.09 7.01
CA SER A 188 8.59 9.39 6.88
C SER A 188 7.84 10.48 7.65
N VAL A 189 6.52 10.53 7.54
CA VAL A 189 5.70 11.48 8.29
C VAL A 189 5.76 11.21 9.79
N LEU A 190 5.62 9.96 10.22
CA LEU A 190 5.68 9.62 11.65
C LEU A 190 7.06 9.92 12.25
N LYS A 191 8.16 9.60 11.56
CA LYS A 191 9.51 9.95 12.05
C LYS A 191 9.74 11.46 12.14
N ALA A 192 9.10 12.26 11.29
CA ALA A 192 9.21 13.72 11.34
C ALA A 192 8.38 14.34 12.47
N PHE A 193 7.14 13.88 12.68
CA PHE A 193 6.17 14.55 13.57
C PHE A 193 5.86 13.81 14.87
N SER A 194 6.16 12.51 14.94
CA SER A 194 6.01 11.66 16.14
C SER A 194 7.19 10.66 16.23
N PRO A 195 8.42 11.14 16.44
CA PRO A 195 9.64 10.33 16.30
C PRO A 195 9.74 9.15 17.28
N ARG A 196 8.93 9.14 18.34
CA ARG A 196 8.87 8.05 19.32
C ARG A 196 7.93 6.92 18.90
N THR A 197 7.07 7.12 17.90
CA THR A 197 6.22 6.05 17.38
C THR A 197 7.09 4.98 16.74
N LYS A 198 6.92 3.73 17.21
CA LYS A 198 7.57 2.56 16.64
C LYS A 198 6.82 2.08 15.40
N ILE A 199 7.57 1.77 14.36
CA ILE A 199 7.06 1.38 13.05
C ILE A 199 7.44 -0.08 12.81
N TYR A 200 6.41 -0.92 12.79
CA TYR A 200 6.50 -2.34 12.51
C TYR A 200 6.15 -2.58 11.05
N GLY A 201 7.15 -2.94 10.26
CA GLY A 201 6.95 -3.46 8.91
C GLY A 201 6.60 -4.93 8.95
N VAL A 202 5.48 -5.34 8.35
CA VAL A 202 5.02 -6.73 8.38
C VAL A 202 5.09 -7.33 6.99
N ALA A 203 5.84 -8.43 6.82
CA ALA A 203 6.02 -9.13 5.55
C ALA A 203 5.37 -10.52 5.58
N ALA A 204 4.82 -10.97 4.46
CA ALA A 204 4.41 -12.35 4.31
C ALA A 204 5.66 -13.21 4.04
N ILE A 205 5.82 -14.34 4.74
CA ILE A 205 6.98 -15.24 4.55
C ILE A 205 7.14 -15.65 3.07
N ASN A 206 6.02 -15.85 2.38
CA ASN A 206 5.95 -16.27 0.99
C ASN A 206 6.32 -15.15 -0.01
N SER A 207 6.38 -13.89 0.42
CA SER A 207 6.83 -12.77 -0.41
C SER A 207 7.38 -11.62 0.44
N LYS A 208 8.69 -11.64 0.68
CA LYS A 208 9.39 -10.76 1.64
C LYS A 208 10.63 -10.06 1.09
N ALA A 209 10.59 -9.65 -0.19
CA ALA A 209 11.71 -9.00 -0.88
C ALA A 209 12.25 -7.77 -0.10
N LEU A 210 11.37 -6.85 0.31
CA LEU A 210 11.79 -5.66 1.05
C LEU A 210 12.36 -5.98 2.44
N ALA A 211 11.74 -6.92 3.18
CA ALA A 211 12.22 -7.32 4.50
C ALA A 211 13.65 -7.91 4.43
N LYS A 212 13.88 -8.84 3.49
CA LYS A 212 15.22 -9.40 3.27
C LYS A 212 16.21 -8.33 2.80
N SER A 213 15.78 -7.40 1.96
CA SER A 213 16.63 -6.31 1.47
C SER A 213 16.99 -5.31 2.58
N ILE A 214 16.08 -5.02 3.51
CA ILE A 214 16.36 -4.21 4.70
C ILE A 214 17.46 -4.86 5.54
N ALA A 215 17.36 -6.17 5.79
CA ALA A 215 18.34 -6.92 6.57
C ALA A 215 19.71 -7.00 5.88
N ALA A 216 19.73 -7.20 4.56
CA ALA A 216 20.96 -7.26 3.77
C ALA A 216 21.59 -5.88 3.53
N GLY A 217 20.80 -4.81 3.60
CA GLY A 217 21.23 -3.45 3.31
C GLY A 217 21.32 -3.09 1.82
N HIS A 218 21.00 -4.03 0.93
CA HIS A 218 20.90 -3.89 -0.52
C HIS A 218 19.73 -4.72 -1.05
N VAL A 219 19.29 -4.47 -2.29
CA VAL A 219 18.23 -5.28 -2.91
C VAL A 219 18.71 -6.71 -3.06
N VAL A 220 17.87 -7.67 -2.67
CA VAL A 220 18.13 -9.11 -2.82
C VAL A 220 16.99 -9.77 -3.58
N GLU A 221 17.37 -10.68 -4.46
CA GLU A 221 16.42 -11.55 -5.14
C GLU A 221 15.81 -12.52 -4.13
N THR A 222 14.50 -12.74 -4.25
CA THR A 222 13.76 -13.65 -3.36
C THR A 222 12.85 -14.54 -4.17
N GLU A 223 12.75 -15.80 -3.76
CA GLU A 223 11.68 -16.66 -4.22
C GLU A 223 10.33 -16.13 -3.75
N HIS A 224 9.34 -16.15 -4.65
CA HIS A 224 7.97 -15.75 -4.38
C HIS A 224 7.05 -16.95 -4.50
N LEU A 225 6.34 -17.26 -3.43
CA LEU A 225 5.37 -18.33 -3.35
C LEU A 225 3.95 -17.75 -3.30
N PRO A 226 2.90 -18.54 -3.62
CA PRO A 226 1.51 -18.11 -3.48
C PRO A 226 1.22 -17.60 -2.06
N THR A 227 0.49 -16.49 -1.95
CA THR A 227 0.16 -15.87 -0.66
C THR A 227 -1.22 -15.23 -0.70
N LEU A 228 -1.92 -15.26 0.44
CA LEU A 228 -3.15 -14.51 0.68
C LEU A 228 -2.92 -12.99 0.62
N ALA A 229 -1.69 -12.53 0.83
CA ALA A 229 -1.30 -11.13 0.81
C ALA A 229 -0.90 -10.64 -0.59
N GLU A 230 -1.68 -10.98 -1.62
CA GLU A 230 -1.36 -10.73 -3.04
C GLU A 230 -0.99 -9.28 -3.39
N ALA A 231 -1.63 -8.28 -2.78
CA ALA A 231 -1.38 -6.87 -3.10
C ALA A 231 -0.02 -6.34 -2.60
N VAL A 232 0.70 -7.13 -1.79
CA VAL A 232 2.08 -6.86 -1.36
C VAL A 232 3.06 -7.93 -1.86
N ALA A 233 2.61 -8.86 -2.70
CA ALA A 233 3.45 -9.89 -3.28
C ALA A 233 4.30 -9.34 -4.43
N GLY A 234 5.46 -9.96 -4.66
CA GLY A 234 6.39 -9.63 -5.75
C GLY A 234 7.72 -9.03 -5.28
N GLY A 235 8.62 -8.87 -6.24
CA GLY A 235 9.95 -8.31 -6.04
C GLY A 235 9.93 -6.80 -5.85
N ILE A 236 11.12 -6.21 -5.76
CA ILE A 236 11.34 -4.77 -5.76
C ILE A 236 12.36 -4.41 -6.83
N ASP A 237 12.26 -3.20 -7.39
CA ASP A 237 13.23 -2.72 -8.38
C ASP A 237 14.64 -2.66 -7.79
N GLU A 238 15.67 -3.00 -8.59
CA GLU A 238 17.07 -2.99 -8.16
C GLU A 238 17.53 -1.59 -7.70
N ASP A 239 17.03 -0.53 -8.36
CA ASP A 239 17.32 0.87 -8.08
C ASP A 239 16.26 1.55 -7.20
N THR A 240 15.46 0.77 -6.46
CA THR A 240 14.32 1.29 -5.70
C THR A 240 14.71 2.34 -4.65
N ILE A 241 14.01 3.48 -4.68
CA ILE A 241 14.15 4.52 -3.67
C ILE A 241 13.52 4.13 -2.32
N THR A 242 12.67 3.09 -2.31
CA THR A 242 11.96 2.68 -1.10
C THR A 242 12.84 1.94 -0.11
N LEU A 243 13.91 1.26 -0.54
CA LEU A 243 14.81 0.55 0.36
C LEU A 243 15.52 1.49 1.35
N PRO A 244 16.25 2.54 0.93
CA PRO A 244 16.89 3.44 1.88
C PRO A 244 15.87 4.18 2.76
N LEU A 245 14.70 4.54 2.21
CA LEU A 245 13.61 5.15 2.98
C LEU A 245 13.06 4.20 4.04
N ALA A 246 12.76 2.94 3.68
CA ALA A 246 12.27 1.93 4.60
C ALA A 246 13.28 1.67 5.72
N ARG A 247 14.57 1.52 5.40
CA ARG A 247 15.64 1.38 6.41
C ARG A 247 15.74 2.57 7.37
N ALA A 248 15.37 3.76 6.92
CA ALA A 248 15.40 4.97 7.75
C ALA A 248 14.18 5.11 8.68
N VAL A 249 13.08 4.40 8.41
CA VAL A 249 11.81 4.61 9.14
C VAL A 249 11.30 3.37 9.87
N VAL A 250 11.68 2.16 9.45
CA VAL A 250 11.25 0.90 10.07
C VAL A 250 12.12 0.61 11.30
N ASP A 251 11.47 0.42 12.46
CA ASP A 251 12.16 0.04 13.69
C ASP A 251 12.26 -1.49 13.81
N HIS A 252 11.20 -2.18 13.41
CA HIS A 252 11.08 -3.64 13.53
C HIS A 252 10.45 -4.25 12.28
N VAL A 253 10.92 -5.43 11.92
CA VAL A 253 10.33 -6.25 10.86
C VAL A 253 9.75 -7.51 11.46
N LEU A 254 8.49 -7.79 11.18
CA LEU A 254 7.79 -9.01 11.53
C LEU A 254 7.48 -9.80 10.27
N GLU A 255 7.52 -11.13 10.37
CA GLU A 255 7.19 -12.03 9.27
C GLU A 255 6.01 -12.92 9.69
N CYS A 256 5.00 -13.01 8.82
CA CYS A 256 3.82 -13.84 9.08
C CYS A 256 3.66 -14.92 8.01
N ASN A 257 3.24 -16.10 8.44
CA ASN A 257 2.84 -17.19 7.56
C ASN A 257 1.37 -17.05 7.11
N GLU A 258 0.98 -17.86 6.13
CA GLU A 258 -0.37 -17.82 5.55
C GLU A 258 -1.48 -18.16 6.54
N ALA A 259 -1.22 -19.02 7.52
CA ALA A 259 -2.21 -19.35 8.56
C ALA A 259 -2.47 -18.14 9.47
N GLU A 260 -1.44 -17.38 9.83
CA GLU A 260 -1.57 -16.15 10.61
C GLU A 260 -2.33 -15.07 9.84
N ILE A 261 -2.02 -14.88 8.55
CA ILE A 261 -2.75 -13.95 7.68
C ILE A 261 -4.23 -14.35 7.61
N PHE A 262 -4.52 -15.65 7.42
CA PHE A 262 -5.87 -16.17 7.38
C PHE A 262 -6.64 -15.95 8.68
N GLN A 263 -6.02 -16.20 9.84
CA GLN A 263 -6.66 -15.93 11.13
C GLN A 263 -6.94 -14.44 11.33
N ALA A 264 -6.02 -13.57 10.92
CA ALA A 264 -6.23 -12.12 10.96
C ALA A 264 -7.39 -11.68 10.06
N MET A 265 -7.53 -12.26 8.85
CA MET A 265 -8.69 -12.02 7.98
C MET A 265 -9.99 -12.42 8.66
N LYS A 266 -10.02 -13.60 9.30
CA LYS A 266 -11.20 -14.08 10.04
C LYS A 266 -11.54 -13.17 11.22
N ALA A 267 -10.56 -12.77 12.03
CA ALA A 267 -10.78 -11.88 13.16
C ALA A 267 -11.36 -10.53 12.70
N LEU A 268 -10.80 -9.93 11.65
CA LEU A 268 -11.33 -8.68 11.08
C LEU A 268 -12.78 -8.84 10.60
N ALA A 269 -13.07 -9.91 9.86
CA ALA A 269 -14.41 -10.13 9.32
C ALA A 269 -15.45 -10.45 10.40
N PHE A 270 -15.14 -11.38 11.31
CA PHE A 270 -16.12 -11.96 12.22
C PHE A 270 -16.17 -11.27 13.58
N GLU A 271 -15.09 -10.67 14.06
CA GLU A 271 -15.05 -10.00 15.37
C GLU A 271 -15.20 -8.48 15.20
N GLU A 272 -14.45 -7.91 14.26
CA GLU A 272 -14.43 -6.45 14.02
C GLU A 272 -15.49 -5.97 13.03
N LYS A 273 -16.06 -6.89 12.23
CA LYS A 273 -17.03 -6.61 11.15
C LYS A 273 -16.45 -5.71 10.06
N VAL A 274 -15.18 -5.90 9.75
CA VAL A 274 -14.44 -5.19 8.69
C VAL A 274 -13.97 -6.21 7.66
N ILE A 275 -14.42 -6.05 6.41
CA ILE A 275 -13.94 -6.85 5.28
C ILE A 275 -12.67 -6.21 4.74
N VAL A 276 -11.63 -7.02 4.59
CA VAL A 276 -10.32 -6.63 4.09
C VAL A 276 -9.74 -7.71 3.16
N GLU A 277 -8.75 -7.32 2.37
CA GLU A 277 -7.90 -8.26 1.62
C GLU A 277 -6.77 -8.80 2.51
N GLY A 278 -6.13 -9.90 2.10
CA GLY A 278 -5.08 -10.53 2.93
C GLY A 278 -3.89 -9.62 3.20
N SER A 279 -3.55 -8.71 2.28
CA SER A 279 -2.49 -7.71 2.49
C SER A 279 -2.81 -6.73 3.60
N ALA A 280 -4.07 -6.41 3.86
CA ALA A 280 -4.47 -5.57 4.99
C ALA A 280 -4.51 -6.37 6.30
N ALA A 281 -4.96 -7.63 6.23
CA ALA A 281 -4.91 -8.53 7.38
C ALA A 281 -3.48 -8.87 7.84
N LEU A 282 -2.49 -8.84 6.93
CA LEU A 282 -1.09 -9.05 7.25
C LEU A 282 -0.59 -8.09 8.35
N ALA A 283 -0.96 -6.82 8.32
CA ALA A 283 -0.59 -5.86 9.37
C ALA A 283 -1.14 -6.28 10.75
N LEU A 284 -2.38 -6.79 10.79
CA LEU A 284 -2.96 -7.32 12.01
C LEU A 284 -2.25 -8.61 12.47
N ALA A 285 -1.92 -9.52 11.55
CA ALA A 285 -1.20 -10.74 11.88
C ALA A 285 0.12 -10.42 12.60
N GLY A 286 0.87 -9.42 12.12
CA GLY A 286 2.08 -8.94 12.79
C GLY A 286 1.81 -8.36 14.18
N PHE A 287 0.76 -7.55 14.33
CA PHE A 287 0.36 -7.06 15.67
C PHE A 287 0.08 -8.22 16.64
N THR A 288 -0.68 -9.24 16.21
CA THR A 288 -1.08 -10.36 17.05
C THR A 288 0.12 -11.15 17.59
N GLN A 289 1.22 -11.28 16.84
CA GLN A 289 2.44 -11.97 17.31
C GLN A 289 3.02 -11.35 18.58
N ILE A 290 2.94 -10.03 18.72
CA ILE A 290 3.59 -9.29 19.80
C ILE A 290 2.62 -8.53 20.71
N ALA A 291 1.31 -8.74 20.57
CA ALA A 291 0.29 -7.98 21.30
C ALA A 291 0.48 -8.02 22.83
N HIS A 292 0.98 -9.14 23.35
CA HIS A 292 1.30 -9.34 24.77
C HIS A 292 2.44 -8.45 25.29
N GLU A 293 3.29 -7.91 24.42
CA GLU A 293 4.38 -6.99 24.76
C GLU A 293 3.94 -5.52 24.75
N LEU A 294 2.71 -5.24 24.30
CA LEU A 294 2.21 -3.90 24.01
C LEU A 294 1.12 -3.44 24.99
N THR A 295 1.03 -4.08 26.15
CA THR A 295 0.10 -3.73 27.23
C THR A 295 0.21 -2.24 27.61
N GLY A 296 -0.93 -1.56 27.70
CA GLY A 296 -1.04 -0.13 27.99
C GLY A 296 -0.61 0.80 26.85
N GLN A 297 -0.18 0.28 25.71
CA GLN A 297 0.23 1.08 24.55
C GLN A 297 -0.90 1.21 23.52
N THR A 298 -0.87 2.33 22.78
CA THR A 298 -1.77 2.59 21.65
C THR A 298 -1.12 2.14 20.34
N SER A 299 -1.70 1.13 19.71
CA SER A 299 -1.23 0.54 18.47
C SER A 299 -2.20 0.82 17.32
N VAL A 300 -1.69 1.31 16.20
CA VAL A 300 -2.45 1.50 14.97
C VAL A 300 -2.14 0.36 14.00
N VAL A 301 -3.17 -0.31 13.50
CA VAL A 301 -3.06 -1.30 12.43
C VAL A 301 -3.61 -0.69 11.13
N LEU A 302 -2.78 -0.63 10.09
CA LEU A 302 -3.16 -0.02 8.82
C LEU A 302 -3.84 -1.05 7.91
N LEU A 303 -5.15 -0.92 7.74
CA LEU A 303 -5.96 -1.78 6.87
C LEU A 303 -5.87 -1.25 5.43
N CYS A 304 -4.83 -1.68 4.70
CA CYS A 304 -4.43 -1.03 3.45
C CYS A 304 -5.42 -1.19 2.27
N GLY A 305 -6.32 -2.18 2.28
CA GLY A 305 -7.25 -2.42 1.17
C GLY A 305 -8.26 -3.54 1.42
N ALA A 306 -9.21 -3.67 0.49
CA ALA A 306 -10.28 -4.69 0.52
C ALA A 306 -10.71 -5.18 -0.87
N ASN A 307 -9.89 -5.05 -1.91
CA ASN A 307 -10.26 -5.52 -3.24
C ASN A 307 -9.96 -7.03 -3.37
N VAL A 308 -10.78 -7.83 -2.71
CA VAL A 308 -10.72 -9.31 -2.75
C VAL A 308 -11.45 -9.83 -4.00
N ASP A 309 -10.87 -10.81 -4.69
CA ASP A 309 -11.62 -11.55 -5.70
C ASP A 309 -12.74 -12.36 -5.04
N ARG A 310 -13.97 -12.17 -5.53
CA ARG A 310 -15.19 -12.73 -4.93
C ARG A 310 -15.27 -14.26 -4.95
N ASP A 311 -14.38 -14.94 -5.67
CA ASP A 311 -14.34 -16.40 -5.69
C ASP A 311 -13.59 -17.00 -4.48
N ILE A 312 -12.74 -16.22 -3.78
CA ILE A 312 -12.05 -16.67 -2.56
C ILE A 312 -13.03 -16.87 -1.38
N THR A 313 -14.20 -16.23 -1.40
CA THR A 313 -15.22 -16.40 -0.35
C THR A 313 -16.15 -17.61 -0.57
N ARG A 314 -15.92 -18.41 -1.63
CA ARG A 314 -16.78 -19.56 -1.98
C ARG A 314 -16.27 -20.92 -1.52
N GLU A 315 -15.03 -21.03 -1.07
CA GLU A 315 -14.51 -22.30 -0.52
C GLU A 315 -14.73 -22.33 1.00
N SER A 316 -15.93 -22.80 1.37
CA SER A 316 -16.30 -23.28 2.69
C SER A 316 -16.93 -24.66 2.57
#